data_AF-A0A643EPB7-F1
#
_entry.id   AF-A0A643EPB7-F1
#
_cell.length_a   1.000
_cell.length_b   1.000
_cell.length_c   1.000
_cell.angle_alpha   90.00
_cell.angle_beta   90.00
_cell.angle_gamma   90.00
#
_symmetry.space_group_name_H-M   'P 1'
#
loop_
_entity.id
_entity.type
_entity.pdbx_description
1 polymer ?
#
loop_
_entity_poly.entity_id
_entity_poly.type
_entity_poly.pdbx_seq_one_letter_code
_entity_poly.pdbx_strand_id
1 'polypeptide(L)' 'MKIKALWGFVGDAKKLGAASAQVRAGQVFEEVDDEYAHVLIGKGLAAEVGEQTKPKETKPAAPKGAK' A
#
# COMPACT_ATOMS: atom_id res chain seq x y z
N MET A 1 -9.61 -3.46 3.98
CA MET A 1 -8.81 -2.31 4.47
C MET A 1 -8.70 -1.19 3.45
N LYS A 2 -8.31 0.01 3.94
CA LYS A 2 -8.07 1.19 3.11
C LYS A 2 -6.60 1.28 2.69
N ILE A 3 -6.33 1.41 1.40
CA ILE A 3 -4.99 1.54 0.83
C ILE A 3 -4.93 2.65 -0.22
N LYS A 4 -3.72 3.17 -0.46
CA LYS A 4 -3.39 4.07 -1.57
C LYS A 4 -2.36 3.40 -2.47
N ALA A 5 -2.66 3.32 -3.75
CA ALA A 5 -1.73 2.87 -4.76
C ALA A 5 -0.57 3.86 -4.89
N LEU A 6 0.67 3.36 -4.83
CA LEU A 6 1.88 4.13 -5.05
C LEU A 6 2.24 4.19 -6.54
N TRP A 7 1.86 3.15 -7.28
CA TRP A 7 2.19 2.97 -8.69
C TRP A 7 0.94 2.61 -9.49
N GLY A 8 1.02 2.75 -10.82
CA GLY A 8 0.00 2.21 -11.70
C GLY A 8 0.19 0.70 -11.89
N PHE A 9 -0.89 -0.07 -11.71
CA PHE A 9 -0.86 -1.52 -11.93
C PHE A 9 -2.22 -2.03 -12.41
N VAL A 10 -2.25 -3.26 -12.91
CA VAL A 10 -3.48 -3.98 -13.25
C VAL A 10 -3.69 -5.06 -12.21
N GLY A 11 -4.78 -4.95 -11.45
CA GLY A 11 -5.13 -5.83 -10.34
C GLY A 11 -6.47 -6.53 -10.51
N ASP A 12 -7.05 -6.98 -9.40
CA ASP A 12 -8.35 -7.61 -9.37
C ASP A 12 -9.41 -6.60 -8.92
N ALA A 13 -10.25 -6.15 -9.86
CA ALA A 13 -11.24 -5.09 -9.64
C ALA A 13 -12.17 -5.42 -8.47
N LYS A 14 -12.56 -6.69 -8.33
CA LYS A 14 -13.49 -7.14 -7.29
C LYS A 14 -12.85 -7.06 -5.91
N LYS A 15 -11.59 -7.48 -5.80
CA LYS A 15 -10.82 -7.40 -4.54
C LYS A 15 -10.44 -5.98 -4.17
N LEU A 16 -10.35 -5.09 -5.16
CA LEU A 16 -10.07 -3.66 -4.97
C LEU A 16 -11.33 -2.85 -4.62
N GLY A 17 -12.53 -3.43 -4.71
CA GLY A 17 -13.77 -2.66 -4.60
C GLY A 17 -13.90 -1.60 -5.71
N ALA A 18 -13.27 -1.84 -6.87
CA ALA A 18 -13.17 -0.87 -7.96
C ALA A 18 -13.98 -1.31 -9.17
N ALA A 19 -14.50 -0.36 -9.94
CA ALA A 19 -15.19 -0.64 -11.20
C ALA A 19 -14.23 -1.17 -12.29
N SER A 20 -12.93 -0.97 -12.13
CA SER A 20 -11.91 -1.39 -13.08
C SER A 20 -10.70 -2.01 -12.39
N ALA A 21 -10.09 -2.98 -13.07
CA ALA A 21 -8.83 -3.61 -12.67
C ALA A 21 -7.63 -2.66 -12.84
N GLN A 22 -7.77 -1.60 -13.63
CA GLN A 22 -6.68 -0.68 -13.92
C GLN A 22 -6.59 0.39 -12.82
N VAL A 23 -5.53 0.30 -12.04
CA VAL A 23 -5.22 1.20 -10.93
C VAL A 23 -4.19 2.22 -11.36
N ARG A 24 -4.41 3.48 -10.99
CA ARG A 24 -3.43 4.57 -11.19
C ARG A 24 -2.69 4.88 -9.89
N ALA A 25 -1.46 5.34 -10.04
CA ALA A 25 -0.70 5.86 -8.90
C ALA A 25 -1.47 7.00 -8.21
N GLY A 26 -1.50 6.97 -6.88
CA GLY A 26 -2.21 7.93 -6.05
C GLY A 26 -3.68 7.60 -5.77
N GLN A 27 -4.25 6.58 -6.43
CA GLN A 27 -5.63 6.18 -6.24
C GLN A 27 -5.83 5.52 -4.86
N VAL A 28 -6.89 5.92 -4.16
CA VAL A 28 -7.24 5.40 -2.83
C VAL A 28 -8.41 4.45 -2.96
N PHE A 29 -8.32 3.31 -2.31
CA PHE A 29 -9.36 2.29 -2.24
C PHE A 29 -9.71 2.03 -0.78
N GLU A 30 -10.98 2.07 -0.44
CA GLU A 30 -11.46 1.99 0.96
C GLU A 30 -11.96 0.58 1.31
N GLU A 31 -12.52 -0.12 0.33
CA GLU A 31 -13.11 -1.46 0.47
C GLU A 31 -12.24 -2.56 -0.16
N VAL A 32 -10.91 -2.45 -0.01
CA VAL A 32 -10.03 -3.53 -0.51
C VAL A 32 -10.09 -4.73 0.41
N ASP A 33 -10.17 -5.91 -0.15
CA ASP A 33 -9.98 -7.17 0.57
C ASP A 33 -8.65 -7.16 1.34
N ASP A 34 -8.67 -7.62 2.59
CA ASP A 34 -7.54 -7.48 3.53
C ASP A 34 -6.30 -8.27 3.05
N GLU A 35 -6.51 -9.52 2.62
CA GLU A 35 -5.44 -10.36 2.10
C GLU A 35 -4.85 -9.75 0.82
N TYR A 36 -5.72 -9.29 -0.09
CA TYR A 36 -5.27 -8.69 -1.33
C TYR A 36 -4.48 -7.40 -1.11
N ALA A 37 -4.94 -6.58 -0.18
CA ALA A 37 -4.28 -5.34 0.17
C ALA A 37 -2.89 -5.59 0.80
N HIS A 38 -2.75 -6.61 1.65
CA HIS A 38 -1.44 -7.04 2.17
C HIS A 38 -0.49 -7.48 1.06
N VAL A 39 -0.99 -8.20 0.05
CA VAL A 39 -0.18 -8.59 -1.11
C VAL A 39 0.31 -7.36 -1.88
N LEU A 40 -0.55 -6.35 -2.09
CA LEU A 40 -0.18 -5.12 -2.78
C LEU A 40 0.83 -4.29 -1.99
N ILE A 41 0.69 -4.22 -0.67
CA ILE A 41 1.65 -3.54 0.21
C ILE A 41 2.98 -4.29 0.27
N GLY A 42 2.95 -5.61 0.44
CA GLY A 42 4.15 -6.45 0.44
C GLY A 42 4.94 -6.39 -0.87
N LYS A 43 4.26 -6.10 -1.99
CA LYS A 43 4.88 -5.84 -3.29
C LYS A 43 5.35 -4.39 -3.48
N GLY A 44 5.05 -3.49 -2.55
CA GLY A 44 5.35 -2.06 -2.66
C GLY A 44 4.50 -1.33 -3.72
N LEU A 45 3.39 -1.91 -4.17
CA LEU A 45 2.47 -1.29 -5.14
C LEU A 45 1.45 -0.37 -4.47
N ALA A 46 1.14 -0.61 -3.20
CA ALA A 46 0.24 0.20 -2.40
C ALA A 46 0.78 0.43 -0.99
N ALA A 47 0.18 1.37 -0.27
CA ALA A 47 0.41 1.63 1.15
C ALA A 47 -0.92 1.69 1.89
N GLU A 48 -0.98 1.24 3.14
CA GLU A 48 -2.18 1.39 3.99
C GLU A 48 -2.49 2.89 4.23
N VAL A 49 -3.77 3.25 4.20
CA VAL A 49 -4.25 4.60 4.49
C VAL A 49 -5.37 4.48 5.52
N GLY A 50 -5.00 4.27 6.78
CA GLY A 50 -5.89 4.23 7.94
C GLY A 50 -5.46 5.23 9.00
N GLU A 51 -6.42 5.73 9.77
CA GLU A 51 -6.18 6.63 10.90
C GLU A 51 -5.25 5.95 11.91
N GLN A 52 -3.99 6.37 11.90
CA GLN A 52 -3.05 6.22 13.01
C GLN A 52 -2.50 4.82 13.34
N THR A 53 -2.08 4.03 12.36
CA THR A 53 -0.84 3.25 12.55
C THR A 53 0.33 4.17 12.24
N LYS A 54 0.64 5.01 13.23
CA LYS A 54 1.89 5.76 13.35
C LYS A 54 3.02 4.97 12.67
N PRO A 55 3.83 5.57 11.78
CA PRO A 55 4.95 4.88 11.18
C PRO A 55 5.71 4.21 12.32
N LYS A 56 5.77 2.89 12.34
CA LYS A 56 6.79 2.23 13.14
C LYS A 56 8.06 2.72 12.47
N GLU A 57 8.73 3.66 13.13
CA GLU A 57 10.05 4.16 12.76
C GLU A 57 10.92 2.93 12.47
N THR A 58 10.93 2.46 11.24
CA THR A 58 12.12 1.86 10.67
C THR A 58 12.99 3.06 10.33
N LYS A 59 13.47 3.69 11.41
CA LYS A 59 14.70 4.46 11.42
C LYS A 59 15.61 3.73 10.43
N PRO A 60 16.02 4.37 9.31
CA PRO A 60 17.12 3.82 8.53
C PRO A 60 18.19 3.50 9.57
N ALA A 61 18.68 2.27 9.60
CA ALA A 61 19.88 1.96 10.36
C ALA A 61 20.94 2.92 9.82
N ALA A 62 21.11 4.06 10.50
CA ALA A 62 22.11 5.03 10.17
C ALA A 62 23.42 4.23 10.11
N PRO A 63 24.22 4.35 9.04
CA PRO A 63 25.46 3.62 8.96
C PRO A 63 26.27 4.02 10.19
N LYS A 64 26.55 3.07 11.07
CA LYS A 64 27.50 3.30 12.16
C LYS A 64 28.87 3.30 11.51
N GLY A 65 29.21 4.43 10.88
CA GLY A 65 30.58 4.89 10.84
C GLY A 65 31.01 5.03 12.30
N ALA A 66 31.85 4.11 12.75
CA ALA A 66 32.62 4.26 13.96
C ALA A 66 34.08 4.08 13.55
N LYS A 67 34.71 5.24 13.42
CA LYS A 67 36.12 5.60 13.60
C LYS A 67 37.08 4.48 14.01
#